data_AF-A0A4U8YPG5-F1
#
_entry.id   AF-A0A4U8YPG5-F1
#
_cell.length_a   1.000
_cell.length_b   1.000
_cell.length_c   1.000
_cell.angle_alpha   90.00
_cell.angle_beta   90.00
_cell.angle_gamma   90.00
#
_symmetry.space_group_name_H-M   'P 1'
#
loop_
_entity.id
_entity.type
_entity.pdbx_description
1 polymer ?
#
loop_
_entity_poly.entity_id
_entity_poly.type
_entity_poly.pdbx_seq_one_letter_code
_entity_poly.pdbx_strand_id
1 'polypeptide(L)'
;MKTEPEILQFLKNRLSAQLRMTPDEILVDVPLDTHYGLSSMDLLALGGWLEDWLGLELDPTVLFETRTLRGMVLAVPQREEA
;
A
#
# COMPACT_ATOMS: atom_id res chain seq x y z
N MET A 1 17.31 4.35 -1.68
CA MET A 1 16.22 3.55 -1.09
C MET A 1 14.90 4.28 -1.34
N LYS A 2 13.75 3.59 -1.35
CA LYS A 2 12.44 4.24 -1.57
C LYS A 2 11.93 4.86 -0.27
N THR A 3 11.38 6.06 -0.36
CA THR A 3 10.83 6.80 0.78
C THR A 3 9.34 6.51 0.98
N GLU A 4 8.80 6.75 2.19
CA GLU A 4 7.36 6.67 2.47
C GLU A 4 6.47 7.34 1.41
N PRO A 5 6.69 8.61 1.04
CA PRO A 5 5.86 9.29 0.05
C PRO A 5 5.96 8.65 -1.35
N GLU A 6 7.10 8.08 -1.73
CA GLU A 6 7.22 7.37 -3.01
C GLU A 6 6.40 6.08 -3.00
N ILE A 7 6.45 5.32 -1.90
CA ILE A 7 5.65 4.09 -1.75
C ILE A 7 4.16 4.44 -1.77
N LEU A 8 3.77 5.47 -1.03
CA LEU A 8 2.40 5.97 -1.00
C LEU A 8 1.91 6.37 -2.39
N GLN A 9 2.70 7.13 -3.15
CA GLN A 9 2.35 7.49 -4.52
C GLN A 9 2.18 6.27 -5.42
N PHE A 10 3.07 5.28 -5.30
CA PHE A 10 2.98 4.05 -6.07
C PHE A 10 1.67 3.30 -5.78
N LEU A 11 1.33 3.11 -4.50
CA LEU A 11 0.10 2.44 -4.11
C LEU A 11 -1.13 3.24 -4.55
N LYS A 12 -1.13 4.56 -4.38
CA LYS A 12 -2.20 5.47 -4.85
C LYS A 12 -2.39 5.36 -6.35
N ASN A 13 -1.32 5.27 -7.14
CA ASN A 13 -1.40 5.10 -8.60
C ASN A 13 -1.97 3.73 -9.01
N ARG A 14 -1.63 2.67 -8.28
CA ARG A 14 -2.21 1.33 -8.52
C ARG A 14 -3.70 1.30 -8.22
N LEU A 15 -4.08 1.84 -7.07
CA LEU A 15 -5.47 1.93 -6.63
C LEU A 15 -6.32 2.84 -7.52
N SER A 16 -5.80 4.01 -7.89
CA SER A 16 -6.52 4.96 -8.73
C SER A 16 -6.78 4.39 -10.12
N ALA A 17 -5.84 3.63 -10.69
CA ALA A 17 -6.03 2.91 -11.94
C ALA A 17 -7.10 1.81 -11.83
N GLN A 18 -7.14 1.08 -10.71
CA GLN A 18 -8.14 0.03 -10.47
C GLN A 18 -9.55 0.61 -10.23
N LEU A 19 -9.64 1.70 -9.46
CA LEU A 19 -10.89 2.36 -9.08
C LEU A 19 -11.38 3.38 -10.12
N ARG A 20 -10.58 3.65 -11.16
CA ARG A 20 -10.81 4.72 -12.15
C ARG A 20 -11.00 6.10 -11.52
N MET A 21 -10.24 6.37 -10.47
CA MET A 21 -10.20 7.65 -9.75
C MET A 21 -8.87 8.35 -10.02
N THR A 22 -8.72 9.57 -9.52
CA THR A 22 -7.40 10.22 -9.50
C THR A 22 -6.60 9.76 -8.27
N PRO A 23 -5.25 9.67 -8.35
CA PRO A 23 -4.44 9.33 -7.19
C PRO A 23 -4.65 10.32 -6.05
N ASP A 24 -4.86 11.60 -6.30
CA ASP A 24 -5.14 12.59 -5.25
C ASP A 24 -6.42 12.29 -4.43
N GLU A 25 -7.44 11.67 -5.02
CA GLU A 25 -8.65 11.25 -4.31
C GLU A 25 -8.47 10.00 -3.46
N ILE A 26 -7.36 9.28 -3.61
CA ILE A 26 -7.07 8.10 -2.80
C ILE A 26 -6.60 8.54 -1.41
N LEU A 27 -7.45 8.30 -0.42
CA LEU A 27 -7.23 8.45 1.01
C LEU A 27 -6.36 7.29 1.52
N VAL A 28 -5.42 7.65 2.39
CA VAL A 28 -4.34 6.75 2.81
C VAL A 28 -4.50 6.26 4.24
N ASP A 29 -5.32 6.97 5.01
CA ASP A 29 -5.65 6.71 6.42
C ASP A 29 -7.03 6.05 6.58
N VAL A 30 -7.63 5.56 5.48
CA VAL A 30 -8.93 4.88 5.50
C VAL A 30 -8.80 3.39 5.25
N PRO A 31 -9.71 2.57 5.80
CA PRO A 31 -9.71 1.13 5.56
C PRO A 31 -10.04 0.82 4.10
N LEU A 32 -9.13 0.16 3.40
CA LEU A 32 -9.25 -0.16 1.98
C LEU A 32 -10.42 -1.12 1.67
N ASP A 33 -10.72 -2.03 2.59
CA ASP A 33 -11.79 -3.01 2.48
C ASP A 33 -13.18 -2.36 2.57
N THR A 34 -13.42 -1.54 3.60
CA THR A 34 -14.75 -0.94 3.83
C THR A 34 -14.98 0.33 3.03
N HIS A 35 -13.93 1.12 2.75
CA HIS A 35 -14.06 2.39 2.03
C HIS A 35 -14.01 2.21 0.51
N TYR A 36 -13.05 1.43 0.01
CA TYR A 36 -12.88 1.19 -1.43
C TYR A 36 -13.49 -0.13 -1.91
N GLY A 37 -14.00 -0.97 -1.00
CA GLY A 37 -14.56 -2.27 -1.35
C GLY A 37 -13.51 -3.27 -1.79
N LEU A 38 -12.24 -3.10 -1.40
CA LEU A 38 -11.18 -4.02 -1.76
C LEU A 38 -11.39 -5.38 -1.09
N SER A 39 -11.24 -6.44 -1.87
CA SER A 39 -11.26 -7.81 -1.36
C SER A 39 -9.91 -8.18 -0.76
N SER A 40 -9.85 -9.25 0.03
CA SER A 40 -8.58 -9.77 0.55
C SER A 40 -7.58 -10.11 -0.56
N MET A 41 -8.06 -10.55 -1.73
CA MET A 41 -7.20 -10.76 -2.90
C MET A 41 -6.59 -9.46 -3.45
N ASP A 42 -7.33 -8.34 -3.43
CA ASP A 42 -6.81 -7.05 -3.85
C ASP A 42 -5.72 -6.55 -2.89
N LEU A 43 -5.91 -6.77 -1.59
CA LEU A 43 -4.91 -6.44 -0.56
C LEU A 43 -3.65 -7.29 -0.71
N LEU A 44 -3.79 -8.59 -0.97
CA LEU A 44 -2.67 -9.47 -1.25
C LEU A 44 -1.94 -9.06 -2.54
N ALA A 45 -2.66 -8.69 -3.59
CA ALA A 45 -2.07 -8.20 -4.84
C ALA A 45 -1.31 -6.87 -4.63
N LEU A 46 -1.86 -5.95 -3.84
CA LEU A 46 -1.20 -4.70 -3.44
C LEU A 46 0.11 -4.96 -2.70
N GLY A 47 0.10 -5.90 -1.76
CA GLY A 47 1.31 -6.37 -1.07
C GLY A 47 2.34 -6.94 -2.03
N GLY A 48 1.94 -7.86 -2.91
CA GLY A 48 2.85 -8.45 -3.89
C GLY A 48 3.46 -7.44 -4.87
N TRP A 49 2.69 -6.45 -5.32
CA TRP A 49 3.23 -5.36 -6.15
C TRP A 49 4.22 -4.48 -5.39
N LEU A 50 3.99 -4.30 -4.09
CA LEU A 50 4.88 -3.52 -3.24
C LEU A 50 6.20 -4.26 -2.99
N GLU A 51 6.11 -5.55 -2.69
CA GLU A 51 7.26 -6.47 -2.54
C GLU A 51 8.13 -6.50 -3.80
N ASP A 52 7.50 -6.70 -4.98
CA ASP A 52 8.19 -6.70 -6.28
C ASP A 52 8.87 -5.35 -6.56
N TRP A 53 8.20 -4.25 -6.24
CA TRP A 53 8.72 -2.91 -6.48
C TRP A 53 9.87 -2.52 -5.54
N LEU A 54 9.81 -2.97 -4.29
CA LEU A 54 10.84 -2.72 -3.28
C LEU A 54 11.98 -3.76 -3.33
N GLY A 55 11.74 -4.91 -3.97
CA GLY A 55 12.68 -6.03 -3.99
C GLY A 55 12.84 -6.70 -2.62
N LEU A 56 11.77 -6.75 -1.82
CA LEU A 56 11.77 -7.35 -0.48
C LEU A 56 10.50 -8.17 -0.23
N GLU A 57 10.56 -9.10 0.72
CA GLU A 57 9.41 -9.86 1.21
C GLU A 57 8.77 -9.14 2.41
N LEU A 58 7.47 -8.89 2.33
CA LEU A 58 6.62 -8.36 3.39
C LEU A 58 5.82 -9.51 3.98
N ASP A 59 5.74 -9.57 5.31
CA ASP A 59 4.88 -10.58 5.93
C ASP A 59 3.41 -10.27 5.60
N PRO A 60 2.65 -11.23 5.04
CA PRO A 60 1.26 -11.00 4.68
C PRO A 60 0.40 -10.64 5.90
N THR A 61 0.80 -11.02 7.11
CA THR A 61 0.10 -10.61 8.34
C THR A 61 0.02 -9.10 8.47
N VAL A 62 1.07 -8.37 8.07
CA VAL A 62 1.09 -6.91 8.04
C VAL A 62 -0.03 -6.36 7.15
N LEU A 63 -0.30 -6.96 6.00
CA LEU A 63 -1.36 -6.52 5.09
C LEU A 63 -2.75 -6.70 5.71
N PHE A 64 -2.93 -7.74 6.51
CA PHE A 64 -4.19 -8.01 7.21
C PHE A 64 -4.38 -7.12 8.45
N GLU A 65 -3.30 -6.80 9.15
CA GLU A 65 -3.29 -5.88 10.29
C GLU A 65 -3.47 -4.42 9.85
N THR A 66 -2.76 -4.04 8.79
CA THR A 66 -2.74 -2.69 8.25
C THR A 66 -3.74 -2.57 7.09
N ARG A 67 -5.02 -2.38 7.43
CA ARG A 67 -6.08 -2.15 6.42
C ARG A 67 -5.98 -0.80 5.71
N THR A 68 -4.89 -0.04 5.88
CA THR A 68 -4.72 1.32 5.35
C THR A 68 -3.40 1.43 4.59
N LEU A 69 -3.35 2.29 3.57
CA LEU A 69 -2.12 2.53 2.81
C LEU A 69 -0.98 3.05 3.69
N ARG A 70 -1.29 3.94 4.64
CA ARG A 70 -0.29 4.44 5.58
C ARG A 70 0.28 3.33 6.46
N GLY A 71 -0.57 2.42 6.95
CA GLY A 71 -0.10 1.31 7.77
C GLY A 71 0.84 0.38 6.98
N MET A 72 0.52 0.11 5.71
CA MET A 72 1.39 -0.67 4.83
C MET A 72 2.76 0.00 4.65
N VAL A 73 2.79 1.31 4.41
CA VAL A 73 4.04 2.08 4.28
C VAL A 73 4.86 2.08 5.56
N LEU A 74 4.21 2.23 6.71
CA LEU A 74 4.88 2.24 8.01
C LEU A 74 5.53 0.89 8.34
N ALA A 75 4.91 -0.20 7.88
CA ALA A 75 5.40 -1.55 8.13
C ALA A 75 6.50 -2.00 7.17
N VAL A 76 6.71 -1.28 6.05
CA VAL A 76 7.91 -1.47 5.23
C VAL A 76 9.12 -1.13 6.10
N PRO A 77 10.12 -2.01 6.21
CA PRO A 77 11.31 -1.75 7.00
C PRO A 77 12.10 -0.57 6.41
N GLN A 78 11.86 0.62 6.96
CA GLN A 78 12.62 1.82 6.64
C GLN A 78 13.94 1.75 7.41
N ARG A 79 15.04 1.44 6.71
CA ARG A 79 16.36 1.81 7.23
C ARG A 79 16.43 3.34 7.22
N GLU A 80 16.20 3.96 8.38
CA GLU A 80 16.61 5.35 8.60
C GLU A 80 18.11 5.43 8.26
N GLU A 81 18.44 6.20 7.22
CA GLU A 81 19.83 6.65 7.00
C GLU A 81 20.19 7.52 8.21
N ALA A 82 21.02 6.94 9.08
CA ALA A 82 21.64 7.59 10.24
C ALA A 82 22.76 8.54 9.84
#